data_AF-A0A7I7P7M1-F1
#
_entry.id   AF-A0A7I7P7M1-F1
#
_cell.length_a   1.000
_cell.length_b   1.000
_cell.length_c   1.000
_cell.angle_alpha   90.00
_cell.angle_beta   90.00
_cell.angle_gamma   90.00
#
_symmetry.space_group_name_H-M   'P 1'
#
loop_
_entity.id
_entity.type
_entity.pdbx_description
1 polymer ?
#
loop_
_entity_poly.entity_id
_entity_poly.type
_entity_poly.pdbx_seq_one_letter_code
_entity_poly.pdbx_strand_id
1 'polypeptide(L)' 'MIPKLLVGVALTIGAACWTAASANADPSPFNTLSCSCQETAPAGSTTLMDKVDWGIQQGLSDVPILQVEH' A
#
# COMPACT_ATOMS: atom_id res chain seq x y z
N MET A 1 -28.57 -52.17 0.30
CA MET A 1 -28.83 -50.95 1.10
C MET A 1 -27.57 -50.09 1.33
N ILE A 2 -26.42 -50.69 1.64
CA ILE A 2 -25.12 -50.01 1.85
C ILE A 2 -24.61 -49.15 0.67
N PRO A 3 -24.63 -49.58 -0.62
CA PRO A 3 -24.04 -48.78 -1.70
C PRO A 3 -24.82 -47.47 -1.96
N LYS A 4 -26.13 -47.46 -1.69
CA LYS A 4 -26.98 -46.28 -1.87
C LYS A 4 -26.72 -45.20 -0.81
N LEU A 5 -26.28 -45.60 0.38
CA LEU A 5 -25.89 -44.68 1.45
C LEU A 5 -24.52 -44.04 1.17
N LEU A 6 -23.56 -44.82 0.64
CA LEU A 6 -22.23 -44.30 0.31
C LEU A 6 -22.28 -43.22 -0.78
N VAL A 7 -23.09 -43.44 -1.82
CA VAL A 7 -23.30 -42.44 -2.89
C VAL A 7 -23.96 -41.17 -2.34
N GLY A 8 -24.95 -41.30 -1.46
CA GLY A 8 -25.62 -40.15 -0.83
C GLY A 8 -24.65 -39.32 0.01
N VAL A 9 -23.85 -39.98 0.85
CA VAL A 9 -22.86 -39.31 1.72
C VAL A 9 -21.81 -38.57 0.90
N ALA A 10 -21.24 -39.21 -0.14
CA ALA A 10 -20.24 -38.58 -1.01
C ALA A 10 -20.78 -37.32 -1.70
N LEU A 11 -22.03 -37.35 -2.17
CA LEU A 11 -22.66 -36.20 -2.83
C LEU A 11 -22.86 -35.02 -1.87
N THR A 12 -23.26 -35.30 -0.62
CA THR A 12 -23.46 -34.25 0.40
C THR A 12 -22.15 -33.58 0.83
N ILE A 13 -21.05 -34.34 0.92
CA ILE A 13 -19.74 -33.81 1.31
C ILE A 13 -19.16 -32.96 0.18
N GLY A 14 -19.30 -33.41 -1.08
CA GLY A 14 -18.85 -32.64 -2.25
C GLY A 14 -19.56 -31.30 -2.41
N ALA A 15 -20.86 -31.24 -2.10
CA ALA A 15 -21.63 -30.00 -2.16
C ALA A 15 -21.26 -28.98 -1.07
N ALA A 16 -20.89 -29.46 0.13
CA ALA A 16 -20.50 -28.60 1.24
C ALA A 16 -19.15 -27.89 1.01
N CYS A 17 -18.25 -28.45 0.21
CA CYS A 17 -17.01 -27.78 -0.19
C CYS A 17 -17.24 -26.61 -1.17
N TRP A 18 -18.35 -26.61 -1.91
CA TRP A 18 -18.64 -25.58 -2.91
C TRP A 18 -19.26 -24.32 -2.30
N THR A 19 -19.85 -24.43 -1.09
CA THR A 19 -20.48 -23.30 -0.39
C THR A 19 -19.51 -22.54 0.51
N ALA A 20 -18.23 -22.91 0.52
CA ALA A 20 -17.20 -22.11 1.16
C ALA A 20 -17.22 -20.72 0.50
N ALA A 21 -17.63 -19.70 1.26
CA ALA A 21 -17.59 -18.32 0.81
C ALA A 21 -16.17 -18.03 0.31
N SER A 22 -16.05 -17.55 -0.93
CA SER A 22 -14.78 -17.06 -1.43
C SER A 22 -14.30 -16.00 -0.46
N ALA A 23 -13.18 -16.25 0.23
CA ALA A 23 -12.52 -15.21 0.97
C ALA A 23 -12.16 -14.14 -0.05
N ASN A 24 -12.89 -13.03 -0.04
CA ASN A 24 -12.67 -11.92 -0.92
C ASN A 24 -11.35 -11.27 -0.47
N ALA A 25 -10.24 -11.83 -0.93
CA ALA A 25 -8.93 -11.26 -0.70
C ALA A 25 -8.94 -9.87 -1.32
N ASP A 26 -8.88 -8.85 -0.47
CA ASP A 26 -8.63 -7.50 -0.94
C ASP A 26 -7.32 -7.54 -1.76
N PRO A 27 -7.35 -7.15 -3.05
CA PRO A 27 -6.18 -7.29 -3.92
C PRO A 27 -5.00 -6.45 -3.47
N SER A 28 -5.20 -5.51 -2.54
CA SER A 28 -4.15 -4.70 -1.93
C SER A 28 -4.08 -4.97 -0.42
N PRO A 29 -3.04 -5.68 0.07
CA PRO A 29 -2.83 -5.86 1.52
C PRO A 29 -2.59 -4.53 2.26
N PHE A 30 -2.50 -3.42 1.53
CA PHE A 30 -2.27 -2.07 2.03
C PHE A 30 -3.49 -1.16 1.92
N ASN A 31 -4.67 -1.66 1.54
CA ASN A 31 -5.89 -0.83 1.42
C ASN A 31 -6.33 -0.19 2.76
N THR A 32 -5.81 -0.69 3.90
CA THR A 32 -6.02 -0.13 5.23
C THR A 32 -4.97 0.89 5.64
N LEU A 33 -3.89 1.07 4.86
CA LEU A 33 -2.86 2.06 5.11
C LEU A 33 -3.25 3.36 4.41
N SER A 34 -3.76 4.32 5.19
CA SER A 34 -3.91 5.69 4.75
C SER A 34 -2.94 6.57 5.53
N CYS A 35 -2.21 7.43 4.82
CA CYS A 35 -1.49 8.50 5.49
C CYS A 35 -2.53 9.50 6.03
N SER A 36 -2.72 9.52 7.35
CA SER A 36 -3.47 10.60 8.03
C SER A 36 -2.66 11.90 8.14
N CYS A 37 -1.51 11.98 7.46
CA CYS A 37 -0.74 13.20 7.37
C CYS A 37 -1.63 14.28 6.75
N GLN A 38 -1.77 15.39 7.46
CA GLN A 38 -2.37 16.58 6.88
C GLN A 38 -1.44 17.02 5.73
N GLU A 39 -1.92 16.85 4.50
CA GLU A 39 -1.25 17.33 3.29
C GLU A 39 -0.92 18.82 3.52
N THR A 40 0.33 19.08 3.90
CA THR A 40 0.72 20.40 4.43
C THR A 40 0.70 21.44 3.33
N ALA A 41 0.79 21.00 2.07
CA ALA A 41 0.46 21.81 0.91
C ALA A 41 0.14 20.92 -0.30
N PRO A 42 -0.85 21.28 -1.16
CA PRO A 42 -1.12 20.55 -2.39
C PRO A 42 0.13 20.39 -3.26
N ALA A 43 0.23 19.28 -3.98
CA ALA A 43 1.28 19.07 -4.98
C ALA A 43 1.30 20.25 -5.98
N GLY A 44 2.46 20.88 -6.17
CA GLY A 44 2.61 22.07 -7.02
C GLY A 44 2.22 23.40 -6.39
N SER A 45 1.88 23.42 -5.09
CA SER A 45 1.66 24.68 -4.37
C SER A 45 2.94 25.53 -4.29
N THR A 46 2.78 26.85 -4.29
CA THR A 46 3.88 27.81 -4.14
C THR A 46 4.61 27.63 -2.82
N THR A 47 3.92 27.22 -1.76
CA THR A 47 4.48 26.91 -0.45
C THR A 47 5.38 25.67 -0.44
N LEU A 48 5.10 24.67 -1.29
CA LEU A 48 5.99 23.52 -1.48
C LEU A 48 7.29 23.98 -2.16
N MET A 49 7.15 24.76 -3.24
CA MET A 49 8.28 25.26 -4.03
C MET A 49 9.19 26.18 -3.20
N ASP A 50 8.61 27.06 -2.38
CA ASP A 50 9.34 27.94 -1.45
C ASP A 50 10.19 27.15 -0.45
N LYS A 51 9.65 26.06 0.09
CA LYS A 51 10.35 25.19 1.02
C LYS A 51 11.51 24.43 0.36
N VAL A 52 11.33 24.04 -0.91
CA VAL A 52 12.38 23.43 -1.72
C VAL A 52 13.50 24.43 -1.99
N ASP A 53 13.17 25.66 -2.43
CA ASP A 53 14.15 26.71 -2.69
C ASP A 53 14.95 27.04 -1.43
N TRP A 54 14.27 27.23 -0.30
CA TRP A 54 14.91 27.46 0.99
C TRP A 54 15.88 26.34 1.36
N GLY A 55 15.48 25.07 1.19
CA GLY A 55 16.35 23.92 1.47
C GLY A 55 17.60 23.88 0.60
N ILE A 56 17.47 24.23 -0.69
CA ILE A 56 18.60 24.33 -1.63
C ILE A 56 19.56 25.44 -1.17
N GLN A 57 19.04 26.63 -0.86
CA GLN A 57 19.87 27.76 -0.40
C GLN A 57 20.61 27.44 0.89
N GLN A 58 19.96 26.77 1.84
CA GLN A 58 20.57 26.30 3.08
C GLN A 58 21.71 25.31 2.79
N GLY A 59 21.48 24.30 1.95
CA GLY A 59 22.50 23.31 1.60
C GLY A 59 23.69 23.92 0.83
N LEU A 60 23.45 24.89 -0.05
CA LEU A 60 24.50 25.64 -0.74
C LEU A 60 25.31 26.51 0.23
N SER A 61 24.66 27.09 1.23
CA SER A 61 25.33 27.89 2.26
C SER A 61 26.15 27.04 3.23
N ASP A 62 25.74 25.78 3.43
CA ASP A 62 26.43 24.80 4.28
C ASP A 62 27.58 24.09 3.55
N VAL A 63 27.68 24.23 2.22
CA VAL A 63 28.78 23.62 1.46
C VAL A 63 30.12 24.17 2.00
N PRO A 64 31.00 23.32 2.55
CA PRO A 64 32.32 23.76 2.93
C PRO A 64 33.02 24.19 1.64
N ILE A 65 33.58 25.41 1.65
CA ILE A 65 34.34 25.93 0.53
C ILE A 65 35.55 25.01 0.34
N LEU A 66 35.43 24.06 -0.59
CA LEU A 66 36.58 23.37 -1.16
C LEU A 66 37.34 24.47 -1.90
N GLN A 67 38.35 25.02 -1.23
CA GLN A 67 39.31 25.90 -1.86
C GLN A 67 40.02 25.08 -2.95
N VAL A 68 39.52 25.20 -4.18
CA VAL A 68 40.23 24.73 -5.35
C VAL A 68 41.33 25.77 -5.58
N GLU A 69 42.49 25.49 -5.00
CA GLU A 69 43.73 26.23 -5.20
C GLU A 69 44.09 26.24 -6.69
N HIS A 70 44.23 27.42 -7.27
CA HIS A 70 45.01 27.64 -8.50
C HIS A 70 45.55 29.07 -8.56
#